data_AF-A0A1V5MRF7-F1
#
_entry.id   AF-A0A1V5MRF7-F1
#
_cell.length_a   1.000
_cell.length_b   1.000
_cell.length_c   1.000
_cell.angle_alpha   90.00
_cell.angle_beta   90.00
_cell.angle_gamma   90.00
#
_symmetry.space_group_name_H-M   'P 1'
#
loop_
_entity.id
_entity.type
_entity.pdbx_description
1 polymer ?
#
loop_
_entity_poly.entity_id
_entity_poly.type
_entity_poly.pdbx_seq_one_letter_code
_entity_poly.pdbx_strand_id
1 'polypeptide(L)'
;MADSLIVTFDHCAKGLKTSDSKRVSWFEIAAQDGVFRPAFAEISGNNRLTVYLPEIKRPVYVRFGWHETAVPNLVNSEGWPATPFSR
;
A
#
# COMPACT_ATOMS: atom_id res chain seq x y z
N MET A 1 -9.42 -6.63 16.99
CA MET A 1 -8.51 -5.78 16.19
C MET A 1 -8.48 -6.36 14.77
N ALA A 2 -8.36 -5.52 13.73
CA ALA A 2 -8.17 -6.02 12.37
C ALA A 2 -6.69 -6.37 12.16
N ASP A 3 -6.40 -7.45 11.46
CA ASP A 3 -5.03 -7.81 11.10
C ASP A 3 -4.55 -6.88 9.98
N SER A 4 -3.23 -6.66 9.88
CA SER A 4 -2.64 -5.76 8.89
C SER A 4 -1.28 -6.26 8.42
N LEU A 5 -0.87 -5.77 7.26
CA LEU A 5 0.48 -5.92 6.71
C LEU A 5 1.22 -4.59 6.84
N ILE A 6 2.52 -4.67 7.12
CA ILE A 6 3.41 -3.52 7.11
C ILE A 6 4.29 -3.62 5.87
N VAL A 7 4.15 -2.65 4.97
CA VAL A 7 5.02 -2.49 3.79
C VAL A 7 6.09 -1.46 4.15
N THR A 8 7.36 -1.83 4.01
CA THR A 8 8.49 -0.93 4.25
C THR A 8 9.15 -0.58 2.92
N PHE A 9 9.49 0.69 2.73
CA PHE A 9 10.15 1.22 1.54
C PHE A 9 11.59 1.60 1.85
N ASP A 10 12.51 1.16 1.01
CA ASP A 10 13.94 1.46 1.15
C ASP A 10 14.30 2.86 0.61
N HIS A 11 13.54 3.36 -0.37
CA HIS A 11 13.83 4.60 -1.09
C HIS A 11 12.73 5.66 -0.91
N CYS A 12 12.60 6.20 0.30
CA CYS A 12 11.61 7.23 0.62
C CYS A 12 12.20 8.66 0.79
N ALA A 13 13.51 8.86 0.60
CA ALA A 13 14.19 10.10 0.97
C ALA A 13 13.87 10.51 2.43
N LYS A 14 13.14 11.61 2.66
CA LYS A 14 12.72 12.03 4.01
C LYS A 14 11.42 11.37 4.48
N GLY A 15 10.63 10.82 3.57
CA GLY A 15 9.44 10.03 3.92
C GLY A 15 8.46 9.82 2.77
N LEU A 16 7.38 9.11 3.04
CA LEU A 16 6.29 8.87 2.09
C LEU A 16 5.22 9.97 2.19
N LYS A 17 4.57 10.27 1.05
CA LYS A 17 3.41 11.16 0.99
C LYS A 17 2.49 10.77 -0.17
N THR A 18 1.34 11.43 -0.27
CA THR A 18 0.52 11.37 -1.48
C THR A 18 0.75 12.60 -2.36
N SER A 19 0.67 12.41 -3.67
CA SER A 19 0.83 13.49 -4.65
C SER A 19 -0.36 14.45 -4.70
N ASP A 20 -1.51 14.02 -4.20
CA ASP A 20 -2.80 14.72 -4.31
C ASP A 20 -3.46 15.02 -2.96
N SER A 21 -2.75 14.82 -1.84
CA SER A 21 -3.26 14.99 -0.48
C SER A 21 -4.47 14.13 -0.13
N LYS A 22 -4.76 13.07 -0.91
CA LYS A 22 -5.80 12.08 -0.59
C LYS A 22 -5.20 10.88 0.14
N ARG A 23 -6.06 9.93 0.54
CA ARG A 23 -5.63 8.63 1.08
C ARG A 23 -4.80 7.88 0.03
N VAL A 24 -3.87 7.06 0.50
CA VAL A 24 -3.08 6.18 -0.37
C VAL A 24 -4.02 5.22 -1.10
N SER A 25 -3.79 5.04 -2.39
CA SER A 25 -4.66 4.31 -3.30
C SER A 25 -3.97 3.09 -3.92
N TRP A 26 -4.76 2.22 -4.57
CA TRP A 26 -4.29 1.06 -5.34
C TRP A 26 -3.52 0.00 -4.56
N PHE A 27 -3.87 -0.18 -3.28
CA PHE A 27 -3.46 -1.36 -2.52
C PHE A 27 -4.55 -2.42 -2.54
N GLU A 28 -4.12 -3.66 -2.70
CA GLU A 28 -4.97 -4.83 -2.56
C GLU A 28 -4.25 -5.87 -1.70
N ILE A 29 -5.01 -6.58 -0.87
CA ILE A 29 -4.48 -7.67 -0.03
C ILE A 29 -5.32 -8.93 -0.21
N ALA A 30 -4.73 -10.07 0.11
CA ALA A 30 -5.41 -11.35 0.14
C ALA A 30 -4.98 -12.18 1.37
N ALA A 31 -5.86 -13.08 1.79
CA ALA A 31 -5.52 -14.13 2.74
C ALA A 31 -4.83 -15.29 2.00
N GLN A 32 -4.73 -16.44 2.66
CA GLN A 32 -4.16 -17.66 2.07
C GLN A 32 -4.94 -18.17 0.85
N ASP A 33 -6.18 -17.70 0.65
CA ASP A 33 -7.01 -17.99 -0.52
C ASP A 33 -6.51 -17.35 -1.82
N GLY A 34 -5.62 -16.35 -1.73
CA GLY A 34 -5.10 -15.61 -2.89
C GLY A 34 -6.15 -14.72 -3.57
N VAL A 35 -7.31 -14.47 -2.96
CA VAL A 35 -8.36 -13.62 -3.51
C VAL A 35 -8.09 -12.16 -3.10
N PHE A 36 -7.49 -11.40 -4.02
CA PHE A 36 -7.16 -9.99 -3.80
C PHE A 36 -8.42 -9.12 -3.71
N ARG A 37 -8.46 -8.27 -2.69
CA ARG A 37 -9.49 -7.24 -2.52
C ARG A 37 -8.86 -5.87 -2.26
N PRO A 38 -9.50 -4.77 -2.72
CA PRO A 38 -9.07 -3.42 -2.39
C PRO A 38 -8.96 -3.23 -0.88
N ALA A 39 -7.84 -2.63 -0.45
CA ALA A 39 -7.50 -2.48 0.95
C ALA A 39 -7.26 -1.01 1.31
N PHE A 40 -7.44 -0.68 2.58
CA PHE A 40 -7.00 0.60 3.12
C PHE A 40 -5.50 0.58 3.32
N ALA A 41 -4.84 1.71 3.02
CA ALA A 41 -3.42 1.90 3.25
C ALA A 41 -3.18 3.26 3.92
N GLU A 42 -2.41 3.27 5.00
CA GLU A 42 -2.09 4.48 5.77
C GLU A 42 -0.60 4.58 6.04
N ILE A 43 0.00 5.73 5.73
CA ILE A 43 1.42 5.96 5.94
C ILE A 43 1.68 5.99 7.45
N SER A 44 2.59 5.13 7.90
CA SER A 44 2.97 5.01 9.31
C SER A 44 4.46 5.32 9.46
N GLY A 45 4.76 6.46 10.08
CA GLY A 45 6.14 6.96 10.16
C GLY A 45 6.68 7.43 8.80
N ASN A 46 8.01 7.37 8.62
CA ASN A 46 8.64 7.95 7.43
C ASN A 46 8.61 7.01 6.22
N ASN A 47 8.83 5.71 6.42
CA ASN A 47 9.09 4.77 5.32
C ASN A 47 8.19 3.53 5.33
N ARG A 48 7.10 3.55 6.10
CA ARG A 48 6.19 2.40 6.21
C ARG A 48 4.76 2.77 5.86
N LEU A 49 4.03 1.75 5.44
CA LEU A 49 2.61 1.77 5.16
C LEU A 49 1.96 0.60 5.91
N THR A 50 0.90 0.89 6.64
CA THR A 50 0.03 -0.14 7.21
C THR A 50 -1.11 -0.39 6.23
N VAL A 51 -1.25 -1.63 5.76
CA VAL A 51 -2.27 -2.04 4.79
C VAL A 51 -3.21 -3.05 5.43
N TYR A 52 -4.52 -2.81 5.36
CA TYR A 52 -5.51 -3.64 6.03
C TYR A 52 -6.88 -3.59 5.35
N LEU A 53 -7.67 -4.65 5.58
CA LEU A 53 -9.09 -4.70 5.25
C LEU A 53 -9.80 -5.45 6.40
N PRO A 54 -10.76 -4.84 7.13
CA PRO A 54 -11.33 -5.45 8.33
C PRO A 54 -11.91 -6.86 8.14
N GLU A 55 -12.39 -7.14 6.93
CA GLU A 55 -12.98 -8.41 6.49
C GLU A 55 -11.95 -9.51 6.20
N ILE A 56 -10.67 -9.16 6.02
CA ILE A 56 -9.59 -10.13 5.80
C ILE A 56 -8.83 -10.32 7.11
N LYS A 57 -8.89 -11.53 7.65
CA LYS A 57 -8.04 -11.96 8.77
C LYS A 57 -6.77 -12.60 8.23
N ARG A 58 -5.67 -12.38 8.93
CA ARG A 58 -4.34 -12.91 8.58
C ARG A 58 -4.01 -12.74 7.09
N PRO A 59 -4.00 -11.49 6.55
CA PRO A 59 -3.54 -11.25 5.19
C PRO A 59 -2.09 -11.74 5.03
N VAL A 60 -1.79 -12.38 3.92
CA VAL A 60 -0.43 -12.91 3.61
C VAL A 60 0.11 -12.38 2.29
N TYR A 61 -0.74 -11.85 1.41
CA TYR A 61 -0.35 -11.25 0.14
C TYR A 61 -0.70 -9.77 0.09
N VAL A 62 0.13 -8.98 -0.58
CA VAL A 62 -0.10 -7.57 -0.85
C VAL A 62 0.40 -7.20 -2.25
N ARG A 63 -0.39 -6.39 -2.95
CA ARG A 63 0.03 -5.80 -4.22
C ARG A 63 -0.35 -4.33 -4.29
N PHE A 64 0.42 -3.60 -5.08
CA PHE A 64 0.27 -2.17 -5.28
C PHE A 64 0.35 -1.84 -6.77
N GLY A 65 -0.59 -1.03 -7.26
CA GLY A 65 -0.64 -0.59 -8.66
C GLY A 65 -0.81 -1.74 -9.66
N TRP A 66 -1.41 -2.86 -9.24
CA TRP A 66 -1.52 -4.10 -10.02
C TRP A 66 -2.75 -4.13 -10.94
N HIS A 67 -3.03 -3.00 -11.60
CA HIS A 67 -4.08 -2.86 -12.59
C HIS A 67 -3.57 -2.02 -13.76
N GLU A 68 -3.94 -2.37 -15.00
CA GLU A 68 -3.42 -1.70 -16.21
C GLU A 68 -3.76 -0.19 -16.27
N THR A 69 -4.88 0.18 -15.66
CA THR A 69 -5.33 1.58 -15.56
C THR A 69 -4.98 2.24 -14.21
N ALA A 70 -4.13 1.62 -13.40
CA ALA A 70 -3.79 2.15 -12.09
C ALA A 70 -3.08 3.51 -12.20
N VAL A 71 -3.62 4.51 -11.50
CA VAL A 71 -2.99 5.83 -11.33
C VAL A 71 -2.75 6.07 -9.84
N PRO A 72 -1.73 5.44 -9.24
CA PRO A 72 -1.47 5.57 -7.82
C PRO A 72 -0.88 6.91 -7.43
N ASN A 73 -1.25 7.36 -6.24
CA ASN A 73 -0.84 8.64 -5.68
C ASN A 73 0.33 8.53 -4.67
N LEU A 74 0.88 7.34 -4.43
CA LEU A 74 1.98 7.15 -3.49
C LEU A 74 3.30 7.62 -4.10
N VAL A 75 3.92 8.60 -3.45
CA VAL A 75 5.22 9.16 -3.84
C VAL A 75 6.14 9.27 -2.62
N ASN A 76 7.44 9.34 -2.85
CA ASN A 76 8.39 9.75 -1.82
C ASN A 76 8.33 11.27 -1.56
N SER A 77 9.10 11.76 -0.58
CA SER A 77 9.07 13.16 -0.18
C SER A 77 9.47 14.12 -1.31
N GLU A 78 10.22 13.64 -2.29
CA GLU A 78 10.70 14.38 -3.46
C GLU A 78 9.71 14.33 -4.64
N GLY A 79 8.64 13.53 -4.54
CA GLY A 79 7.61 13.43 -5.57
C GLY A 79 7.81 12.28 -6.57
N TRP A 80 8.78 11.40 -6.35
CA TRP A 80 8.97 10.22 -7.20
C TRP A 80 7.94 9.13 -6.87
N PRO A 81 7.26 8.55 -7.87
CA PRO A 81 6.24 7.53 -7.65
C PRO A 81 6.85 6.21 -7.18
N ALA A 82 6.11 5.50 -6.33
CA ALA A 82 6.43 4.13 -5.99
C ALA A 82 6.18 3.21 -7.20
N THR A 83 7.08 2.25 -7.43
CA THR A 83 6.91 1.25 -8.49
C THR A 83 5.87 0.20 -8.10
N PRO A 84 5.02 -0.27 -9.03
CA PRO A 84 4.11 -1.39 -8.78
C PRO A 84 4.84 -2.65 -8.28
N PHE A 85 4.19 -3.42 -7.41
CA PHE A 85 4.73 -4.69 -6.90
C PHE A 85 3.63 -5.66 -6.50
N SER A 86 4.01 -6.93 -6.37
CA SER A 86 3.19 -8.02 -5.82
C SER A 86 4.09 -8.93 -4.98
N ARG A 87 3.68 -9.21 -3.73
CA ARG A 87 4.42 -9.99 -2.73
C ARG A 87 3.49 -10.88 -1.92
#